data_AF-A0AAJ0A8Y6-F1
#
_entry.id   AF-A0AAJ0A8Y6-F1
#
_cell.length_a   1.000
_cell.length_b   1.000
_cell.length_c   1.000
_cell.angle_alpha   90.00
_cell.angle_beta   90.00
_cell.angle_gamma   90.00
#
_symmetry.space_group_name_H-M   'P 1'
#
loop_
_entity.id
_entity.type
_entity.pdbx_description
1 polymer ?
#
loop_
_entity_poly.entity_id
_entity_poly.type
_entity_poly.pdbx_seq_one_letter_code
_entity_poly.pdbx_strand_id
1 'polypeptide(L)'
;MTAPHELAETSFCRIKVFITSRPDTAVHFARRPILGSYREFILHEVSKDIIDHDIGVFLDYELSNIRENWNAEHDATLDADWPGAERLQTLIQKATPLFIFAATACRFVQDSLLGSPETQLMRIIEHQSVNGGTTINDKLEETYLPVLEGLLIKRSKSEQAVILARFGEIVGTTILLERPLSAEALVLVFLSQGWFEPWVTKRSKSIYI
;
A
#
# COMPACT_ATOMS: atom_id res chain seq x y z
N MET A 1 -64.09 8.79 -30.59
CA MET A 1 -62.90 9.43 -31.18
C MET A 1 -61.80 9.32 -30.14
N THR A 2 -61.05 8.23 -30.18
CA THR A 2 -60.08 7.81 -29.15
C THR A 2 -58.68 8.09 -29.69
N ALA A 3 -57.94 8.99 -29.04
CA ALA A 3 -56.52 9.19 -29.32
C ALA A 3 -55.73 8.07 -28.62
N PRO A 4 -54.73 7.45 -29.28
CA PRO A 4 -53.83 6.52 -28.61
C PRO A 4 -52.78 7.30 -27.82
N HIS A 5 -52.64 6.98 -26.54
CA HIS A 5 -51.48 7.36 -25.74
C HIS A 5 -50.29 6.51 -26.22
N GLU A 6 -49.33 7.14 -26.90
CA GLU A 6 -47.99 6.60 -27.10
C GLU A 6 -47.32 6.42 -25.73
N LEU A 7 -47.07 5.16 -25.36
CA LEU A 7 -46.21 4.83 -24.23
C LEU A 7 -44.78 5.14 -24.67
N ALA A 8 -44.20 6.20 -24.09
CA ALA A 8 -42.79 6.53 -24.28
C ALA A 8 -41.91 5.32 -23.93
N GLU A 9 -41.15 4.85 -24.91
CA GLU A 9 -40.11 3.84 -24.69
C GLU A 9 -39.08 4.39 -23.70
N THR A 10 -39.05 3.78 -22.51
CA THR A 10 -38.04 4.10 -21.51
C THR A 10 -36.71 3.51 -21.95
N SER A 11 -35.78 4.39 -22.32
CA SER A 11 -34.39 4.04 -22.63
C SER A 11 -33.73 3.37 -21.41
N PHE A 12 -33.47 2.07 -21.50
CA PHE A 12 -32.79 1.30 -20.45
C PHE A 12 -31.33 1.78 -20.25
N CYS A 13 -30.99 2.19 -19.04
CA CYS A 13 -29.61 2.53 -18.65
C CYS A 13 -28.75 1.26 -18.60
N ARG A 14 -27.63 1.24 -19.33
CA ARG A 14 -26.65 0.14 -19.27
C ARG A 14 -25.67 0.38 -18.12
N ILE A 15 -25.94 -0.25 -16.98
CA ILE A 15 -25.07 -0.19 -15.80
C ILE A 15 -23.96 -1.25 -15.93
N LYS A 16 -22.70 -0.86 -15.69
CA LYS A 16 -21.56 -1.77 -15.51
C LYS A 16 -21.15 -1.73 -14.05
N VAL A 17 -20.96 -2.90 -13.44
CA VAL A 17 -20.56 -3.03 -12.03
C VAL A 17 -19.19 -3.69 -11.97
N PHE A 18 -18.26 -3.08 -11.24
CA PHE A 18 -16.94 -3.67 -10.94
C PHE A 18 -16.93 -4.10 -9.48
N ILE A 19 -16.58 -5.36 -9.23
CA ILE A 19 -16.58 -5.96 -7.89
C ILE A 19 -15.19 -6.56 -7.65
N THR A 20 -14.52 -6.12 -6.59
CA THR A 20 -13.24 -6.68 -6.13
C THR A 20 -13.45 -7.43 -4.83
N SER A 21 -12.83 -8.60 -4.69
CA SER A 21 -12.86 -9.37 -3.44
C SER A 21 -11.59 -10.22 -3.30
N ARG A 22 -11.28 -10.63 -2.06
CA ARG A 22 -10.21 -11.63 -1.83
C ARG A 22 -10.67 -13.00 -2.32
N PRO A 23 -9.76 -13.85 -2.84
CA PRO A 23 -10.13 -15.15 -3.40
C PRO A 23 -10.98 -16.00 -2.44
N ASP A 24 -10.69 -15.95 -1.13
CA ASP A 24 -11.43 -16.68 -0.09
C ASP A 24 -12.91 -16.28 0.03
N THR A 25 -13.26 -15.07 -0.41
CA THR A 25 -14.63 -14.50 -0.35
C THR A 25 -15.32 -14.47 -1.71
N ALA A 26 -14.54 -14.32 -2.79
CA ALA A 26 -14.98 -14.19 -4.17
C ALA A 26 -15.67 -15.45 -4.71
N VAL A 27 -15.12 -16.63 -4.36
CA VAL A 27 -15.57 -17.94 -4.87
C VAL A 27 -17.05 -18.21 -4.57
N HIS A 28 -17.60 -17.59 -3.52
CA HIS A 28 -19.02 -17.74 -3.15
C HIS A 28 -19.97 -16.81 -3.91
N PHE A 29 -19.49 -15.66 -4.42
CA PHE A 29 -20.34 -14.67 -5.10
C PHE A 29 -20.43 -14.93 -6.61
N ALA A 30 -19.31 -15.29 -7.23
CA ALA A 30 -19.23 -15.52 -8.69
C ALA A 30 -20.01 -16.76 -9.17
N ARG A 31 -20.29 -17.73 -8.29
CA ARG A 31 -21.02 -18.97 -8.65
C ARG A 31 -22.54 -18.84 -8.63
N ARG A 32 -23.10 -17.65 -8.34
CA ARG A 32 -24.56 -17.47 -8.36
C ARG A 32 -25.01 -17.15 -9.80
N PRO A 33 -25.93 -17.94 -10.39
CA PRO A 33 -26.48 -17.68 -11.74
C PRO A 33 -27.30 -16.38 -11.85
N ILE A 34 -27.34 -15.55 -10.81
CA ILE A 34 -28.19 -14.35 -10.68
C ILE A 34 -27.57 -13.14 -11.41
N LEU A 35 -26.25 -13.11 -11.66
CA LEU A 35 -25.55 -11.93 -12.18
C LEU A 35 -25.45 -11.84 -13.72
N GLY A 36 -26.02 -12.79 -14.47
CA GLY A 36 -25.90 -12.80 -15.93
C GLY A 36 -24.45 -12.98 -16.40
N SER A 37 -24.08 -12.36 -17.53
CA SER A 37 -22.71 -12.43 -18.06
C SER A 37 -21.75 -11.56 -17.23
N TYR A 38 -20.80 -12.18 -16.55
CA TYR A 38 -19.71 -11.49 -15.86
C TYR A 38 -18.36 -11.80 -16.53
N ARG A 39 -17.41 -10.88 -16.40
CA ARG A 39 -16.01 -11.11 -16.75
C ARG A 39 -15.22 -11.24 -15.46
N GLU A 40 -14.53 -12.35 -15.29
CA GLU A 40 -13.63 -12.58 -14.17
C GLU A 40 -12.22 -12.14 -14.54
N PHE A 41 -11.52 -11.54 -13.57
CA PHE A 41 -10.11 -11.21 -13.67
C PHE A 41 -9.44 -11.56 -12.35
N ILE A 42 -8.57 -12.56 -12.38
CA ILE A 42 -7.93 -13.11 -11.18
C ILE A 42 -6.56 -12.43 -11.04
N LEU A 43 -6.45 -11.48 -10.10
CA LEU A 43 -5.23 -10.66 -9.93
C LEU A 43 -3.97 -11.50 -9.67
N HIS A 44 -4.07 -12.64 -9.00
CA HIS A 44 -2.92 -13.48 -8.65
C HIS A 44 -2.49 -14.44 -9.78
N GLU A 45 -3.22 -14.48 -10.89
CA GLU A 45 -2.87 -15.27 -12.08
C GLU A 45 -2.22 -14.42 -13.18
N VAL A 46 -2.06 -13.12 -12.95
CA VAL A 46 -1.39 -12.22 -13.88
C VAL A 46 0.08 -12.62 -14.01
N SER A 47 0.60 -12.65 -15.25
CA SER A 47 1.99 -13.00 -15.51
C SER A 47 2.94 -12.05 -14.82
N LYS A 48 4.05 -12.59 -14.29
CA LYS A 48 5.11 -11.81 -13.64
C LYS A 48 5.55 -10.61 -14.48
N ASP A 49 5.72 -10.76 -15.79
CA ASP A 49 6.20 -9.69 -16.67
C ASP A 49 5.28 -8.45 -16.69
N ILE A 50 3.96 -8.66 -16.60
CA ILE A 50 2.98 -7.58 -16.50
C ILE A 50 3.10 -6.91 -15.12
N ILE A 51 3.24 -7.70 -14.06
CA ILE A 51 3.38 -7.17 -12.70
C ILE A 51 4.68 -6.36 -12.56
N ASP A 52 5.80 -6.88 -13.04
CA ASP A 52 7.09 -6.20 -13.07
C ASP A 52 6.98 -4.86 -13.83
N HIS A 53 6.31 -4.86 -14.99
CA HIS A 53 6.10 -3.65 -15.78
C HIS A 53 5.25 -2.61 -15.04
N ASP A 54 4.09 -3.00 -14.52
CA ASP A 54 3.17 -2.09 -13.83
C ASP A 54 3.79 -1.51 -12.55
N ILE A 55 4.52 -2.32 -11.79
CA ILE A 55 5.31 -1.87 -10.64
C ILE A 55 6.41 -0.91 -11.09
N GLY A 56 7.11 -1.22 -12.18
CA GLY A 56 8.18 -0.38 -12.71
C GLY A 56 7.69 1.01 -13.11
N VAL A 57 6.57 1.08 -13.84
CA VAL A 57 5.92 2.35 -14.21
C VAL A 57 5.51 3.14 -12.98
N PHE A 58 4.93 2.49 -11.97
CA PHE A 58 4.54 3.13 -10.72
C PHE A 58 5.74 3.68 -9.94
N LEU A 59 6.79 2.88 -9.76
CA LEU A 59 8.00 3.28 -9.02
C LEU A 59 8.72 4.43 -9.72
N ASP A 60 8.87 4.36 -11.04
CA ASP A 60 9.52 5.42 -11.84
C ASP A 60 8.80 6.77 -11.67
N TYR A 61 7.46 6.76 -11.75
CA TYR A 61 6.63 7.93 -11.54
C TYR A 61 6.75 8.49 -10.11
N GLU A 62 6.55 7.65 -9.08
CA GLU A 62 6.57 8.10 -7.70
C GLU A 62 7.96 8.60 -7.26
N LEU A 63 9.03 7.91 -7.66
CA LEU A 63 10.39 8.32 -7.34
C LEU A 63 10.75 9.63 -8.06
N SER A 64 10.31 9.82 -9.31
CA SER A 64 10.47 11.10 -10.00
C SER A 64 9.81 12.25 -9.23
N ASN A 65 8.58 12.04 -8.75
CA ASN A 65 7.89 13.03 -7.92
C ASN A 65 8.62 13.30 -6.59
N ILE A 66 9.11 12.26 -5.91
CA ILE A 66 9.87 12.42 -4.66
C ILE A 66 11.12 13.26 -4.90
N ARG A 67 11.83 13.00 -6.00
CA ARG A 67 13.03 13.74 -6.39
C ARG A 67 12.73 15.21 -6.64
N GLU A 68 11.70 15.50 -7.43
CA GLU A 68 11.31 16.86 -7.77
C GLU A 68 10.92 17.66 -6.52
N ASN A 69 10.09 17.08 -5.65
CA ASN A 69 9.70 17.69 -4.39
C ASN A 69 10.90 17.94 -3.47
N TRP A 70 11.81 16.96 -3.34
CA TRP A 70 13.01 17.11 -2.53
C TRP A 70 13.91 18.25 -3.04
N ASN A 71 14.18 18.27 -4.35
CA ASN A 71 15.03 19.28 -4.99
C ASN A 71 14.42 20.70 -4.96
N ALA A 72 13.10 20.81 -4.85
CA ALA A 72 12.43 22.11 -4.69
C ALA A 72 12.55 22.68 -3.27
N GLU A 73 12.69 21.81 -2.26
CA GLU A 73 12.66 22.19 -0.84
C GLU A 73 14.06 22.21 -0.18
N HIS A 74 15.08 21.60 -0.78
CA HIS A 74 16.40 21.39 -0.18
C HIS A 74 17.55 21.80 -1.10
N ASP A 75 18.59 22.39 -0.51
CA ASP A 75 19.82 22.77 -1.23
C ASP A 75 20.63 21.55 -1.71
N ALA A 76 20.53 20.43 -1.00
CA ALA A 76 21.20 19.17 -1.35
C ALA A 76 20.34 18.37 -2.33
N THR A 77 20.48 18.67 -3.63
CA THR A 77 19.68 18.06 -4.69
C THR A 77 20.10 16.64 -5.03
N LEU A 78 19.14 15.82 -5.40
CA LEU A 78 19.30 14.50 -6.02
C LEU A 78 19.58 14.64 -7.52
N ASP A 79 20.37 13.71 -8.06
CA ASP A 79 20.79 13.69 -9.46
C ASP A 79 19.62 13.53 -10.45
N ALA A 80 19.83 14.02 -11.66
CA ALA A 80 18.84 13.93 -12.74
C ALA A 80 18.57 12.48 -13.20
N ASP A 81 19.45 11.53 -12.90
CA ASP A 81 19.21 10.12 -13.17
C ASP A 81 18.58 9.37 -11.99
N TRP A 82 18.47 10.01 -10.81
CA TRP A 82 18.03 9.35 -9.58
C TRP A 82 16.64 8.72 -9.75
N PRO A 83 16.45 7.45 -9.33
CA PRO A 83 17.37 6.57 -8.61
C PRO A 83 18.34 5.78 -9.52
N GLY A 84 18.26 5.88 -10.84
CA GLY A 84 19.05 5.10 -11.76
C GLY A 84 18.46 3.71 -12.02
N ALA A 85 18.69 3.19 -13.23
CA ALA A 85 18.01 2.01 -13.74
C ALA A 85 18.26 0.74 -12.90
N GLU A 86 19.47 0.55 -12.38
CA GLU A 86 19.83 -0.63 -11.57
C GLU A 86 19.09 -0.67 -10.23
N ARG A 87 19.02 0.50 -9.54
CA ARG A 87 18.33 0.63 -8.26
C ARG A 87 16.82 0.51 -8.45
N LEU A 88 16.27 1.10 -9.53
CA LEU A 88 14.88 0.89 -9.92
C LEU A 88 14.57 -0.59 -10.17
N GLN A 89 15.42 -1.29 -10.93
CA GLN A 89 15.24 -2.71 -11.19
C GLN A 89 15.28 -3.56 -9.91
N THR A 90 16.15 -3.21 -8.97
CA THR A 90 16.23 -3.87 -7.66
C THR A 90 14.93 -3.68 -6.87
N LEU A 91 14.38 -2.47 -6.86
CA LEU A 91 13.08 -2.20 -6.23
C LEU A 91 11.94 -2.99 -6.89
N ILE A 92 11.92 -3.10 -8.23
CA ILE A 92 10.91 -3.90 -8.95
C ILE A 92 10.97 -5.37 -8.50
N GLN A 93 12.17 -5.95 -8.41
CA GLN A 93 12.32 -7.35 -7.99
C GLN A 93 11.92 -7.56 -6.52
N LYS A 94 12.26 -6.63 -5.62
CA LYS A 94 11.83 -6.67 -4.21
C LYS A 94 10.31 -6.50 -4.07
N ALA A 95 9.71 -5.64 -4.90
CA ALA A 95 8.29 -5.37 -4.89
C ALA A 95 7.45 -6.51 -5.45
N THR A 96 7.96 -7.27 -6.41
CA THR A 96 7.17 -8.27 -7.12
C THR A 96 6.87 -9.49 -6.24
N PRO A 97 5.60 -9.93 -6.11
CA PRO A 97 4.39 -9.47 -6.83
C PRO A 97 3.50 -8.49 -6.05
N LEU A 98 3.96 -7.97 -4.92
CA LEU A 98 3.20 -7.19 -3.96
C LEU A 98 3.25 -5.68 -4.30
N PHE A 99 2.28 -5.18 -5.05
CA PHE A 99 2.18 -3.73 -5.35
C PHE A 99 2.16 -2.84 -4.09
N ILE A 100 1.65 -3.37 -2.97
CA ILE A 100 1.66 -2.71 -1.67
C ILE A 100 3.09 -2.41 -1.17
N PHE A 101 4.07 -3.24 -1.53
CA PHE A 101 5.48 -2.97 -1.23
C PHE A 101 5.94 -1.70 -1.92
N ALA A 102 5.70 -1.57 -3.23
CA ALA A 102 6.15 -0.42 -4.01
C ALA A 102 5.63 0.88 -3.41
N ALA A 103 4.33 0.93 -3.08
CA ALA A 103 3.73 2.08 -2.43
C ALA A 103 4.30 2.35 -1.03
N THR A 104 4.59 1.31 -0.25
CA THR A 104 5.20 1.45 1.09
C THR A 104 6.63 1.96 1.01
N ALA A 105 7.42 1.46 0.06
CA ALA A 105 8.78 1.91 -0.22
C ALA A 105 8.81 3.40 -0.59
N CYS A 106 7.95 3.85 -1.51
CA CYS A 106 7.86 5.27 -1.88
C CYS A 106 7.52 6.16 -0.67
N ARG A 107 6.54 5.73 0.15
CA ARG A 107 6.16 6.47 1.38
C ARG A 107 7.31 6.57 2.38
N PHE A 108 8.08 5.49 2.55
CA PHE A 108 9.26 5.51 3.40
C PHE A 108 10.30 6.47 2.84
N VAL A 109 10.67 6.32 1.57
CA VAL A 109 11.67 7.18 0.89
C VAL A 109 11.31 8.66 0.94
N GLN A 110 10.02 9.00 0.88
CA GLN A 110 9.53 10.38 0.96
C GLN A 110 9.57 10.98 2.38
N ASP A 111 9.69 10.17 3.44
CA ASP A 111 9.56 10.65 4.82
C ASP A 111 10.81 11.44 5.27
N SER A 112 10.75 12.77 5.15
CA SER A 112 11.85 13.66 5.52
C SER A 112 12.24 13.63 7.01
N LEU A 113 11.38 13.09 7.89
CA LEU A 113 11.72 12.92 9.31
C LEU A 113 12.81 11.86 9.49
N LEU A 114 12.81 10.84 8.63
CA LEU A 114 13.70 9.68 8.73
C LEU A 114 15.07 9.96 8.08
N GLY A 115 15.12 10.75 7.01
CA GLY A 115 16.36 11.16 6.35
C GLY A 115 16.15 11.69 4.93
N SER A 116 17.23 11.82 4.17
CA SER A 116 17.13 12.13 2.74
C SER A 116 16.56 10.94 1.96
N PRO A 117 15.87 11.16 0.82
CA PRO A 117 15.38 10.09 -0.04
C PRO A 117 16.47 9.10 -0.44
N GLU A 118 17.68 9.59 -0.74
CA GLU A 118 18.83 8.75 -1.06
C GLU A 118 19.19 7.79 0.09
N THR A 119 19.29 8.31 1.32
CA THR A 119 19.64 7.48 2.48
C THR A 119 18.59 6.40 2.73
N GLN A 120 17.32 6.74 2.53
CA GLN A 120 16.20 5.83 2.76
C GLN A 120 16.07 4.79 1.66
N LEU A 121 16.29 5.19 0.41
CA LEU A 121 16.35 4.29 -0.73
C LEU A 121 17.45 3.25 -0.54
N MET A 122 18.65 3.67 -0.12
CA MET A 122 19.76 2.76 0.13
C MET A 122 19.43 1.74 1.23
N ARG A 123 18.73 2.13 2.29
CA ARG A 123 18.28 1.18 3.33
C ARG A 123 17.39 0.07 2.77
N ILE A 124 16.47 0.41 1.86
CA ILE A 124 15.59 -0.60 1.23
C ILE A 124 16.40 -1.54 0.32
N ILE A 125 17.37 -0.99 -0.41
CA ILE A 125 18.19 -1.74 -1.37
C ILE A 125 19.18 -2.66 -0.65
N GLU A 126 19.89 -2.14 0.35
CA GLU A 126 20.93 -2.86 1.11
C GLU A 126 20.33 -3.91 2.04
N HIS A 127 19.09 -3.75 2.47
CA HIS A 127 18.45 -4.71 3.34
C HIS A 127 18.10 -6.00 2.58
N GLN A 128 18.74 -7.10 2.95
CA GLN A 128 18.52 -8.44 2.41
C GLN A 128 17.94 -9.32 3.51
N SER A 129 16.96 -10.18 3.17
CA SER A 129 16.49 -11.18 4.14
C SER A 129 17.62 -12.14 4.46
N VAL A 130 17.65 -12.57 5.72
CA VAL A 130 18.60 -13.55 6.25
C VAL A 130 18.60 -14.86 5.43
N ASN A 131 17.50 -15.19 4.73
CA ASN A 131 17.35 -16.43 3.96
C ASN A 131 17.40 -16.23 2.42
N GLY A 132 17.83 -15.07 1.93
CA GLY A 132 18.04 -14.85 0.49
C GLY A 132 16.77 -14.62 -0.33
N GLY A 133 15.67 -14.17 0.29
CA GLY A 133 14.54 -13.55 -0.42
C GLY A 133 13.62 -14.49 -1.22
N THR A 134 13.70 -15.81 -0.99
CA THR A 134 12.99 -16.79 -1.84
C THR A 134 11.56 -17.06 -1.40
N THR A 135 11.23 -16.89 -0.12
CA THR A 135 9.88 -17.14 0.41
C THR A 135 9.07 -15.85 0.57
N ILE A 136 7.74 -15.98 0.74
CA ILE A 136 6.86 -14.85 1.05
C ILE A 136 7.27 -14.18 2.38
N ASN A 137 7.68 -14.96 3.38
CA ASN A 137 8.12 -14.41 4.66
C ASN A 137 9.42 -13.60 4.52
N ASP A 138 10.36 -14.07 3.70
CA ASP A 138 11.59 -13.33 3.42
C ASP A 138 11.29 -12.00 2.71
N LYS A 139 10.31 -12.00 1.79
CA LYS A 139 9.84 -10.76 1.16
C LYS A 139 9.20 -9.82 2.16
N LEU A 140 8.36 -10.33 3.07
CA LEU A 140 7.75 -9.52 4.13
C LEU A 140 8.81 -8.93 5.07
N GLU A 141 9.83 -9.71 5.43
CA GLU A 141 10.97 -9.25 6.22
C GLU A 141 11.72 -8.14 5.48
N GLU A 142 12.09 -8.34 4.20
CA GLU A 142 12.73 -7.31 3.37
C GLU A 142 11.89 -6.04 3.21
N THR A 143 10.56 -6.19 3.29
CA THR A 143 9.60 -5.10 3.17
C THR A 143 9.49 -4.26 4.41
N TYR A 144 9.10 -4.92 5.49
CA TYR A 144 8.60 -4.23 6.66
C TYR A 144 9.71 -3.94 7.65
N LEU A 145 10.78 -4.75 7.67
CA LEU A 145 11.84 -4.56 8.64
C LEU A 145 12.54 -3.20 8.49
N PRO A 146 12.94 -2.73 7.29
CA PRO A 146 13.52 -1.39 7.14
C PRO A 146 12.60 -0.26 7.63
N VAL A 147 11.29 -0.41 7.40
CA VAL A 147 10.27 0.56 7.82
C VAL A 147 10.12 0.54 9.34
N LEU A 148 10.02 -0.65 9.94
CA LEU A 148 9.86 -0.84 11.39
C LEU A 148 11.09 -0.39 12.16
N GLU A 149 12.29 -0.73 11.68
CA GLU A 149 13.55 -0.23 12.24
C GLU A 149 13.66 1.28 12.09
N GLY A 150 13.20 1.82 10.96
CA GLY A 150 13.10 3.25 10.69
C GLY A 150 12.37 4.04 11.79
N LEU A 151 11.31 3.47 12.37
CA LEU A 151 10.54 4.10 13.45
C LEU A 151 11.36 4.33 14.72
N LEU A 152 12.42 3.56 14.92
CA LEU A 152 13.29 3.64 16.10
C LEU A 152 14.49 4.58 15.89
N ILE A 153 14.75 4.99 14.65
CA ILE A 153 15.91 5.83 14.29
C ILE A 153 15.73 7.25 14.82
N LYS A 154 16.83 7.86 15.27
CA LYS A 154 16.89 9.21 15.89
C LYS A 154 15.98 9.37 17.14
N ARG A 155 15.59 8.27 17.78
CA ARG A 155 14.83 8.26 19.04
C ARG A 155 15.70 7.91 20.22
N SER A 156 15.39 8.49 21.38
CA SER A 156 15.97 8.11 22.66
C SER A 156 15.53 6.71 23.08
N LYS A 157 16.29 6.06 23.97
CA LYS A 157 15.93 4.72 24.49
C LYS A 157 14.54 4.68 25.14
N SER A 158 14.16 5.76 25.82
CA SER A 158 12.82 5.88 26.42
C SER A 158 11.72 5.97 25.37
N GLU A 159 11.92 6.74 24.30
CA GLU A 159 10.95 6.81 23.19
C GLU A 159 10.84 5.46 22.47
N GLN A 160 11.97 4.79 22.19
CA GLN A 160 11.98 3.46 21.58
C GLN A 160 11.21 2.45 22.44
N ALA A 161 11.41 2.46 23.76
CA ALA A 161 10.69 1.58 24.67
C ALA A 161 9.17 1.80 24.61
N VAL A 162 8.71 3.06 24.51
CA VAL A 162 7.28 3.38 24.36
C VAL A 162 6.74 2.85 23.02
N ILE A 163 7.49 3.03 21.92
CA ILE A 163 7.09 2.54 20.59
C ILE A 163 6.99 1.01 20.59
N LEU A 164 8.00 0.32 21.12
CA LEU A 164 8.03 -1.15 21.18
C LEU A 164 6.93 -1.71 22.08
N ALA A 165 6.66 -1.08 23.23
CA ALA A 165 5.57 -1.47 24.11
C ALA A 165 4.21 -1.36 23.41
N ARG A 166 3.95 -0.24 22.73
CA ARG A 166 2.71 -0.03 21.95
C ARG A 166 2.58 -1.02 20.79
N PHE A 167 3.68 -1.28 20.08
CA PHE A 167 3.71 -2.26 19.00
C PHE A 167 3.35 -3.65 19.52
N GLY A 168 3.98 -4.09 20.60
CA GLY A 168 3.69 -5.38 21.24
C GLY A 168 2.26 -5.49 21.74
N GLU A 169 1.70 -4.41 22.31
CA GLU A 169 0.32 -4.39 22.77
C GLU A 169 -0.68 -4.51 21.61
N ILE A 170 -0.49 -3.79 20.51
CA ILE A 170 -1.44 -3.80 19.37
C ILE A 170 -1.25 -5.04 18.50
N VAL A 171 -0.04 -5.22 17.98
CA VAL A 171 0.27 -6.29 17.00
C VAL A 171 0.36 -7.62 17.72
N GLY A 172 0.98 -7.66 18.90
CA GLY A 172 1.07 -8.89 19.69
C GLY A 172 -0.30 -9.40 20.14
N THR A 173 -1.22 -8.53 20.60
CA THR A 173 -2.58 -8.98 20.91
C THR A 173 -3.30 -9.48 19.68
N THR A 174 -3.19 -8.79 18.54
CA THR A 174 -3.81 -9.24 17.29
C THR A 174 -3.31 -10.63 16.86
N ILE A 175 -2.01 -10.90 16.98
CA ILE A 175 -1.40 -12.20 16.62
C ILE A 175 -1.80 -13.30 17.59
N LEU A 176 -1.88 -13.02 18.90
CA LEU A 176 -2.11 -14.03 19.94
C LEU A 176 -3.57 -14.49 20.05
N LEU A 177 -4.51 -13.77 19.44
CA LEU A 177 -5.93 -14.08 19.57
C LEU A 177 -6.34 -15.26 18.68
N GLU A 178 -6.92 -16.28 19.31
CA GLU A 178 -7.51 -17.44 18.62
C GLU A 178 -8.66 -17.03 17.67
N ARG A 179 -9.34 -15.93 17.98
CA ARG A 179 -10.38 -15.33 17.14
C ARG A 179 -10.06 -13.86 16.86
N PRO A 180 -10.16 -13.40 15.60
CA PRO A 180 -9.93 -12.00 15.27
C PRO A 180 -10.86 -11.10 16.08
N LEU A 181 -10.33 -9.98 16.56
CA LEU A 181 -11.10 -8.96 17.27
C LEU A 181 -12.25 -8.45 16.38
N SER A 182 -13.39 -8.14 17.01
CA SER A 182 -14.43 -7.39 16.32
C SER A 182 -13.92 -5.99 15.97
N ALA A 183 -14.54 -5.34 14.98
CA ALA A 183 -14.18 -3.98 14.59
C ALA A 183 -14.27 -3.02 15.79
N GLU A 184 -15.27 -3.20 16.64
CA GLU A 184 -15.48 -2.41 17.86
C GLU A 184 -14.34 -2.61 18.86
N ALA A 185 -13.90 -3.85 19.06
CA ALA A 185 -12.79 -4.15 19.95
C ALA A 185 -11.44 -3.59 19.43
N LEU A 186 -11.21 -3.62 18.12
CA LEU A 186 -10.03 -2.98 17.51
C LEU A 186 -10.05 -1.46 17.70
N VAL A 187 -11.22 -0.83 17.54
CA VAL A 187 -11.38 0.61 17.80
C VAL A 187 -11.04 0.95 19.24
N LEU A 188 -11.48 0.15 20.22
CA LEU A 188 -11.14 0.35 21.63
C LEU A 188 -9.64 0.24 21.89
N VAL A 189 -8.97 -0.76 21.28
CA VAL A 189 -7.51 -0.92 21.38
C VAL A 189 -6.77 0.27 20.75
N PHE A 190 -7.23 0.80 19.62
CA PHE A 190 -6.58 1.96 19.00
C PHE A 190 -6.85 3.28 19.75
N LEU A 191 -8.04 3.44 20.33
CA LEU A 191 -8.39 4.62 21.13
C LEU A 191 -7.60 4.68 22.44
N SER A 192 -7.38 3.55 23.12
CA SER A 192 -6.56 3.53 24.35
C SER A 192 -5.11 3.97 24.11
N GLN A 193 -4.64 3.89 22.85
CA GLN A 193 -3.29 4.25 22.43
C GLN A 193 -3.18 5.65 21.82
N GLY A 194 -4.29 6.40 21.71
CA GLY A 194 -4.30 7.78 21.22
C GLY A 194 -4.11 7.94 19.71
N TRP A 195 -4.48 6.95 18.90
CA TRP A 195 -4.24 6.95 17.45
C TRP A 195 -5.12 7.94 16.65
N PHE A 196 -6.26 8.37 17.19
CA PHE A 196 -7.25 9.17 16.45
C PHE A 196 -7.10 10.70 16.58
N GLU A 197 -6.14 11.20 17.36
CA GLU A 197 -6.08 12.64 17.71
C GLU A 197 -5.46 13.60 16.65
N PRO A 198 -4.86 13.15 15.51
CA PRO A 198 -4.54 14.11 14.43
C PRO A 198 -5.05 13.75 13.02
N TRP A 199 -5.69 12.60 12.81
CA TRP A 199 -5.99 12.11 11.44
C TRP A 199 -7.11 12.88 10.72
N VAL A 200 -7.99 13.59 11.44
CA VAL A 200 -9.16 14.27 10.86
C VAL A 200 -8.81 15.63 10.24
N THR A 201 -7.76 16.32 10.69
CA THR A 201 -7.49 17.71 10.28
C THR A 201 -6.66 17.85 9.01
N LYS A 202 -5.96 16.80 8.54
CA LYS A 202 -5.03 16.92 7.38
C LYS A 202 -5.61 16.55 6.01
N ARG A 203 -6.83 16.01 5.89
CA ARG A 203 -7.40 15.57 4.59
C ARG A 203 -8.35 16.55 3.90
N SER A 204 -8.50 17.79 4.38
CA SER A 204 -9.37 18.78 3.72
C SER A 204 -8.76 19.44 2.47
N LYS A 205 -7.56 19.06 2.03
CA LYS A 205 -6.96 19.53 0.78
C LYS A 205 -6.33 18.34 0.06
N SER A 206 -6.57 18.23 -1.25
CA SER A 206 -6.17 17.13 -2.14
C SER A 206 -6.97 15.83 -2.01
N ILE A 207 -8.25 15.88 -2.43
CA ILE A 207 -8.80 14.87 -3.35
C ILE A 207 -9.70 15.62 -4.36
N TYR A 208 -9.11 16.04 -5.46
CA TYR A 208 -9.79 16.27 -6.73
C TYR A 208 -8.91 15.63 -7.81
N ILE A 209 -9.21 14.38 -8.16
CA ILE A 209 -9.18 13.83 -9.52
C ILE A 209 -10.34 12.85 -9.61
#